data_AF-A0A1Z4JME7-F1
#
_entry.id   AF-A0A1Z4JME7-F1
#
_cell.length_a   1.000
_cell.length_b   1.000
_cell.length_c   1.000
_cell.angle_alpha   90.00
_cell.angle_beta   90.00
_cell.angle_gamma   90.00
#
_symmetry.space_group_name_H-M   'P 1'
#
loop_
_entity.id
_entity.type
_entity.pdbx_description
1 polymer ?
#
loop_
_entity_poly.entity_id
_entity_poly.type
_entity_poly.pdbx_seq_one_letter_code
_entity_poly.pdbx_strand_id
1 'polypeptide(L)'
;MNSKPPFRELGRKSQKHKLKAGIKQRFNGACAYCGRTPQVLTLDHIVAESKGGRNVISNLVAVCNRCNLSKGSLPLWQWWQASPWWNEERAIAVAATVLICALKSPASATLPLPPS
;
A
#
# COMPACT_ATOMS: atom_id res chain seq x y z
N MET A 1 -16.67 43.13 16.59
CA MET A 1 -15.90 42.70 15.39
C MET A 1 -15.01 41.52 15.79
N ASN A 2 -14.83 40.57 14.87
CA ASN A 2 -14.16 39.26 14.98
C ASN A 2 -15.02 38.11 15.52
N SER A 3 -15.97 37.71 14.69
CA SER A 3 -16.62 36.40 14.70
C SER A 3 -15.60 35.27 14.53
N LYS A 4 -15.60 34.32 15.47
CA LYS A 4 -14.94 33.01 15.35
C LYS A 4 -15.33 32.35 14.01
N PRO A 5 -14.38 31.84 13.18
CA PRO A 5 -14.75 31.12 11.98
C PRO A 5 -15.37 29.75 12.36
N PRO A 6 -16.54 29.37 11.79
CA PRO A 6 -17.21 28.13 12.13
C PRO A 6 -16.87 27.04 11.10
N PHE A 7 -15.71 26.39 11.19
CA PHE A 7 -15.51 25.04 10.64
C PHE A 7 -14.20 24.45 11.17
N ARG A 8 -14.27 23.38 11.97
CA ARG A 8 -13.09 22.58 12.31
C ARG A 8 -12.62 21.91 11.02
N GLU A 9 -11.52 22.39 10.46
CA GLU A 9 -10.84 21.82 9.31
C GLU A 9 -10.55 20.34 9.58
N LEU A 10 -11.39 19.43 9.10
CA LEU A 10 -11.21 17.98 9.15
C LEU A 10 -10.09 17.58 8.19
N GLY A 11 -8.90 18.12 8.45
CA GLY A 11 -7.78 18.22 7.54
C GLY A 11 -7.08 16.91 7.26
N ARG A 12 -6.20 16.93 6.25
CA ARG A 12 -5.26 15.93 5.70
C ARG A 12 -5.00 14.64 6.52
N LYS A 13 -4.95 14.70 7.85
CA LYS A 13 -4.90 13.53 8.75
C LYS A 13 -6.10 12.58 8.57
N SER A 14 -7.31 13.11 8.46
CA SER A 14 -8.55 12.33 8.25
C SER A 14 -8.50 11.57 6.92
N GLN A 15 -8.05 12.24 5.85
CA GLN A 15 -7.87 11.66 4.52
C GLN A 15 -6.79 10.56 4.52
N LYS A 16 -5.65 10.79 5.20
CA LYS A 16 -4.60 9.79 5.37
C LYS A 16 -5.11 8.54 6.11
N HIS A 17 -5.93 8.71 7.15
CA HIS A 17 -6.54 7.58 7.86
C HIS A 17 -7.51 6.80 6.98
N LYS A 18 -8.37 7.49 6.22
CA LYS A 18 -9.28 6.85 5.25
C LYS A 18 -8.51 6.07 4.19
N LEU A 19 -7.43 6.64 3.65
CA LEU A 19 -6.57 5.95 2.68
C LEU A 19 -5.96 4.68 3.27
N LYS A 20 -5.38 4.77 4.48
CA LYS A 20 -4.80 3.61 5.17
C LYS A 20 -5.83 2.52 5.43
N ALA A 21 -7.03 2.89 5.87
CA ALA A 21 -8.12 1.94 6.09
C ALA A 21 -8.55 1.26 4.78
N GLY A 22 -8.67 2.03 3.69
CA GLY A 22 -8.99 1.52 2.37
C GLY A 22 -7.96 0.52 1.86
N ILE A 23 -6.66 0.74 2.09
CA ILE A 23 -5.62 -0.22 1.70
C ILE A 23 -5.78 -1.53 2.49
N LYS A 24 -5.99 -1.47 3.82
CA LYS A 24 -6.21 -2.68 4.65
C LYS A 24 -7.43 -3.49 4.20
N GLN A 25 -8.51 -2.82 3.81
CA GLN A 25 -9.74 -3.48 3.38
C GLN A 25 -9.55 -4.26 2.07
N ARG A 26 -8.69 -3.79 1.15
CA ARG A 26 -8.42 -4.48 -0.13
C ARG A 26 -7.75 -5.83 0.03
N PHE A 27 -7.04 -6.02 1.13
CA PHE A 27 -6.44 -7.31 1.50
C PHE A 27 -7.34 -8.11 2.44
N ASN A 28 -8.63 -7.76 2.58
CA ASN A 28 -9.60 -8.42 3.46
C ASN A 28 -9.11 -8.56 4.91
N GLY A 29 -8.34 -7.59 5.40
CA GLY A 29 -7.77 -7.67 6.75
C GLY A 29 -6.65 -8.73 6.90
N ALA A 30 -6.20 -9.34 5.81
CA ALA A 30 -5.07 -10.26 5.79
C ALA A 30 -3.76 -9.54 5.48
N CYS A 31 -2.66 -10.10 5.99
CA CYS A 31 -1.31 -9.72 5.63
C CYS A 31 -1.02 -10.15 4.18
N ALA A 32 -0.59 -9.22 3.33
CA ALA A 32 -0.20 -9.48 1.96
C ALA A 32 0.88 -10.58 1.88
N TYR A 33 1.82 -10.62 2.83
CA TYR A 33 2.97 -11.52 2.76
C TYR A 33 2.72 -12.92 3.33
N CYS A 34 2.18 -13.03 4.55
CA CYS A 34 1.98 -14.33 5.19
C CYS A 34 0.53 -14.82 5.18
N GLY A 35 -0.42 -13.99 4.73
CA GLY A 35 -1.84 -14.35 4.64
C GLY A 35 -2.64 -14.40 5.92
N ARG A 36 -1.99 -14.28 7.07
CA ARG A 36 -2.69 -14.26 8.36
C ARG A 36 -3.50 -12.99 8.53
N THR A 37 -4.57 -13.05 9.32
CA THR A 37 -5.45 -11.94 9.68
C THR A 37 -5.15 -11.46 11.12
N PRO A 38 -4.10 -10.64 11.32
CA PRO A 38 -3.77 -10.14 12.66
C PRO A 38 -4.81 -9.12 13.14
N GLN A 39 -4.87 -8.90 14.46
CA GLN A 39 -5.65 -7.81 15.05
C GLN A 39 -5.20 -6.43 14.55
N VAL A 40 -3.91 -6.27 14.27
CA VAL A 40 -3.31 -5.02 13.79
C VAL A 40 -2.55 -5.23 12.49
N LEU A 41 -2.99 -4.53 11.45
CA LEU A 41 -2.27 -4.37 10.19
C LEU A 41 -1.59 -3.00 10.10
N THR A 42 -0.39 -2.99 9.53
CA THR A 42 0.35 -1.81 9.09
C THR A 42 0.41 -1.75 7.58
N LEU A 43 1.03 -0.71 7.02
CA LEU A 43 1.33 -0.64 5.59
C LEU A 43 2.83 -0.78 5.39
N ASP A 44 3.22 -1.49 4.34
CA ASP A 44 4.60 -1.59 3.88
C ASP A 44 4.73 -1.13 2.43
N HIS A 45 5.92 -0.64 2.09
CA HIS A 45 6.28 -0.29 0.73
C HIS A 45 6.89 -1.51 0.01
N ILE A 46 6.33 -1.88 -1.14
CA ILE A 46 6.86 -2.96 -2.00
C ILE A 46 8.32 -2.65 -2.37
N VAL A 47 8.55 -1.45 -2.90
CA VAL A 47 9.87 -0.85 -3.04
C VAL A 47 10.09 0.05 -1.83
N ALA A 48 11.08 -0.26 -1.00
CA ALA A 48 11.39 0.53 0.19
C ALA A 48 11.65 2.01 -0.16
N GLU A 49 11.19 2.93 0.71
CA GLU A 49 11.39 4.38 0.53
C GLU A 49 12.88 4.74 0.45
N SER A 50 13.72 4.10 1.26
CA SER A 50 15.18 4.25 1.22
C SER A 50 15.82 3.82 -0.10
N LYS A 51 15.07 3.12 -0.96
CA LYS A 51 15.48 2.68 -2.31
C LYS A 51 14.72 3.41 -3.41
N GLY A 52 14.08 4.55 -3.11
CA GLY A 52 13.34 5.38 -4.07
C GLY A 52 11.87 5.00 -4.25
N GLY A 53 11.32 4.14 -3.38
CA GLY A 53 9.91 3.78 -3.41
C GLY A 53 9.00 4.96 -3.12
N ARG A 54 8.01 5.20 -3.99
CA ARG A 54 7.04 6.29 -3.82
C ARG A 54 5.94 5.92 -2.83
N ASN A 55 5.45 6.89 -2.07
CA ASN A 55 4.29 6.73 -1.18
C ASN A 55 2.97 6.81 -1.97
N VAL A 56 2.78 5.87 -2.90
CA VAL A 56 1.61 5.76 -3.77
C VAL A 56 0.88 4.45 -3.49
N ILE A 57 -0.41 4.43 -3.78
CA ILE A 57 -1.29 3.29 -3.52
C ILE A 57 -0.78 2.01 -4.19
N SER A 58 -0.22 2.12 -5.40
CA SER A 58 0.36 1.00 -6.15
C SER A 58 1.71 0.51 -5.61
N ASN A 59 2.27 1.16 -4.59
CA ASN A 59 3.49 0.71 -3.90
C ASN A 59 3.21 0.29 -2.44
N LEU A 60 1.96 0.36 -1.98
CA LEU A 60 1.59 0.10 -0.59
C LEU A 60 0.76 -1.17 -0.44
N VAL A 61 1.14 -2.01 0.51
CA VAL A 61 0.43 -3.25 0.84
C VAL A 61 0.11 -3.34 2.33
N ALA A 62 -0.97 -4.03 2.69
CA ALA A 62 -1.32 -4.25 4.09
C ALA A 62 -0.56 -5.45 4.65
N VAL A 63 0.16 -5.28 5.75
CA VAL A 63 1.02 -6.33 6.33
C VAL A 63 0.88 -6.41 7.84
N CYS A 64 1.19 -7.56 8.42
CA CYS A 64 1.29 -7.69 9.87
C CYS A 64 2.62 -7.10 10.37
N ASN A 65 2.66 -6.73 11.65
CA ASN A 65 3.86 -6.14 12.27
C ASN A 65 5.10 -7.06 12.13
N ARG A 66 4.93 -8.38 12.38
CA ARG A 66 6.02 -9.37 12.26
C ARG A 66 6.65 -9.37 10.87
N CYS A 67 5.84 -9.39 9.81
CA CYS A 67 6.36 -9.39 8.44
C CYS A 67 6.99 -8.05 8.08
N ASN A 68 6.38 -6.93 8.51
CA ASN A 68 6.90 -5.59 8.26
C ASN A 68 8.30 -5.40 8.86
N LEU A 69 8.47 -5.77 10.13
CA LEU A 69 9.76 -5.71 10.83
C LEU A 69 10.78 -6.67 10.23
N SER A 70 10.36 -7.89 9.87
CA SER A 70 11.25 -8.90 9.28
C SER A 70 11.77 -8.49 7.90
N LYS A 71 10.94 -7.84 7.07
CA LYS A 71 11.37 -7.31 5.76
C LYS A 71 12.30 -6.11 5.91
N GLY A 72 11.94 -5.15 6.77
CA GLY A 72 12.68 -3.90 6.92
C GLY A 72 12.90 -3.21 5.56
N SER A 73 14.15 -2.90 5.23
CA SER A 73 14.57 -2.26 3.96
C SER A 73 15.05 -3.26 2.89
N LEU A 74 14.91 -4.57 3.14
CA LEU A 74 15.28 -5.60 2.17
C LEU A 74 14.42 -5.50 0.91
N PRO A 75 14.97 -5.81 -0.28
CA PRO A 75 14.17 -5.95 -1.48
C PRO A 75 13.08 -6.99 -1.25
N LEU A 76 11.82 -6.67 -1.62
CA LEU A 76 10.68 -7.55 -1.38
C LEU A 76 10.95 -8.97 -1.89
N TRP A 77 11.45 -9.10 -3.11
CA TRP A 77 11.67 -10.39 -3.74
C TRP A 77 12.67 -11.26 -2.97
N GLN A 78 13.83 -10.68 -2.63
CA GLN A 78 14.89 -11.36 -1.91
C GLN A 78 14.44 -11.84 -0.53
N TRP A 79 13.69 -11.00 0.20
CA TRP A 79 13.20 -11.37 1.53
C TRP A 79 12.01 -12.33 1.47
N TRP A 80 11.05 -12.08 0.59
CA TRP A 80 9.78 -12.81 0.61
C TRP A 80 9.96 -14.23 0.09
N GLN A 81 10.75 -14.45 -0.96
CA GLN A 81 11.07 -15.80 -1.45
C GLN A 81 11.82 -16.66 -0.42
N ALA A 82 12.67 -16.03 0.39
CA ALA A 82 13.39 -16.72 1.47
C ALA A 82 12.52 -17.01 2.70
N SER A 83 11.27 -16.51 2.74
CA SER A 83 10.39 -16.66 3.89
C SER A 83 9.64 -18.00 3.87
N PRO A 84 9.33 -18.58 5.03
CA PRO A 84 8.66 -19.89 5.11
C PRO A 84 7.17 -19.85 4.73
N TRP A 85 6.59 -18.66 4.52
CA TRP A 85 5.19 -18.48 4.07
C TRP A 85 5.11 -18.02 2.62
N TRP A 86 6.25 -18.04 1.90
CA TRP A 86 6.28 -17.83 0.46
C TRP A 86 5.40 -18.85 -0.26
N ASN A 87 4.62 -18.37 -1.22
CA ASN A 87 3.97 -19.20 -2.23
C ASN A 87 3.61 -18.33 -3.44
N GLU A 88 3.62 -18.95 -4.61
CA GLU A 88 3.40 -18.26 -5.89
C GLU A 88 1.99 -17.69 -6.01
N GLU A 89 0.96 -18.45 -5.61
CA GLU A 89 -0.44 -18.02 -5.65
C GLU A 89 -0.66 -16.70 -4.90
N ARG A 90 -0.07 -16.56 -3.72
CA ARG A 90 -0.14 -15.34 -2.91
C ARG A 90 0.64 -14.19 -3.54
N ALA A 91 1.80 -14.46 -4.14
CA ALA A 91 2.56 -13.44 -4.85
C ALA A 91 1.74 -12.88 -6.02
N ILE A 92 1.11 -13.77 -6.79
CA ILE A 92 0.18 -13.40 -7.87
C ILE A 92 -0.99 -12.61 -7.32
N ALA A 93 -1.62 -13.06 -6.22
CA ALA A 93 -2.75 -12.36 -5.62
C ALA A 93 -2.40 -10.95 -5.13
N VAL A 94 -1.22 -10.77 -4.52
CA VAL A 94 -0.73 -9.45 -4.10
C VAL A 94 -0.44 -8.58 -5.31
N ALA A 95 0.26 -9.10 -6.32
CA ALA A 95 0.57 -8.37 -7.55
C ALA A 95 -0.72 -7.93 -8.27
N ALA A 96 -1.70 -8.81 -8.41
CA ALA A 96 -3.00 -8.51 -9.02
C ALA A 96 -3.75 -7.42 -8.23
N THR A 97 -3.79 -7.54 -6.90
CA THR A 97 -4.41 -6.53 -6.03
C THR A 97 -3.80 -5.15 -6.24
N VAL A 98 -2.47 -5.07 -6.32
CA VAL A 98 -1.72 -3.83 -6.52
C VAL A 98 -1.93 -3.27 -7.94
N LEU A 99 -1.90 -4.12 -8.95
CA LEU A 99 -2.11 -3.73 -10.36
C LEU A 99 -3.51 -3.17 -10.57
N ILE A 100 -4.55 -3.84 -10.05
CA ILE A 100 -5.94 -3.34 -10.12
C ILE A 100 -6.06 -1.94 -9.49
N CYS A 101 -5.31 -1.66 -8.42
CA CYS A 101 -5.29 -0.33 -7.80
C CYS A 101 -4.59 0.72 -8.67
N ALA A 102 -3.52 0.35 -9.37
CA ALA A 102 -2.85 1.23 -10.32
C ALA A 102 -3.78 1.61 -11.49
N LEU A 103 -4.50 0.62 -12.04
CA LEU A 103 -5.42 0.81 -13.18
C LEU A 103 -6.67 1.63 -12.83
N LYS A 104 -7.13 1.58 -11.58
CA LYS A 104 -8.28 2.36 -11.09
C LYS A 104 -7.92 3.79 -10.67
N SER A 105 -6.66 4.20 -10.79
CA SER A 105 -6.25 5.58 -10.50
C SER A 105 -6.51 6.48 -11.72
N PRO A 106 -7.14 7.65 -11.57
CA PRO A 106 -7.48 8.55 -12.69
C PRO A 106 -6.26 9.21 -13.38
N ALA A 107 -5.04 8.78 -13.07
CA ALA A 107 -3.79 9.40 -13.52
C ALA A 107 -3.22 8.80 -14.82
N SER A 108 -3.97 7.96 -15.55
CA SER A 108 -3.47 7.20 -16.71
C SER A 108 -4.04 7.65 -18.06
N ALA A 109 -4.74 8.79 -18.14
CA ALA A 109 -5.41 9.26 -19.36
C ALA A 109 -4.58 10.22 -20.25
N THR A 110 -3.24 10.16 -20.22
CA THR A 110 -2.41 10.93 -21.16
C THR A 110 -1.12 10.18 -21.45
N LEU A 111 -1.19 9.21 -22.36
CA LEU A 111 -0.01 8.81 -23.11
C LEU A 111 0.26 9.88 -24.18
N PRO A 112 1.48 10.45 -24.27
CA PRO A 112 1.84 11.27 -25.42
C PRO A 112 1.84 10.38 -26.68
N LEU A 113 1.16 10.84 -27.73
CA LEU A 113 1.18 10.20 -29.04
C LEU A 113 2.60 10.24 -29.61
N PRO A 114 3.05 9.21 -30.35
CA PRO A 114 4.32 9.25 -31.06
C PRO A 114 4.27 10.34 -32.16
N PRO A 115 5.39 11.04 -32.43
CA PRO A 115 5.46 11.99 -33.53
C PRO A 115 5.35 11.28 -34.88
N SER A 116 4.65 11.94 -35.82
CA SER A 116 4.44 11.52 -37.22
C SER A 116 5.72 11.43 -38.03
#